data_AF-A0A936WQC7-F1
#
_entry.id   AF-A0A936WQC7-F1
#
_cell.length_a   1.000
_cell.length_b   1.000
_cell.length_c   1.000
_cell.angle_alpha   90.00
_cell.angle_beta   90.00
_cell.angle_gamma   90.00
#
_symmetry.space_group_name_H-M   'P 1'
#
loop_
_entity.id
_entity.type
_entity.pdbx_description
1 polymer ?
#
loop_
_entity_poly.entity_id
_entity_poly.type
_entity_poly.pdbx_seq_one_letter_code
_entity_poly.pdbx_strand_id
1 'polypeptide(L)'
;MRTVWIILFIAFAGYTALVYTNGDAGRMEPATAQVRAGMDTWQQQNCASCHQLYGLGGYMGPDLTNEYQRAGEERMRAFMRYGSGRMPALELNDAEIDDLIAFLAWVDRTGSSQVSPENVHWSGTYLIKPTTP
;
A
#
# COMPACT_ATOMS: atom_id res chain seq x y z
N MET A 1 36.44 10.35 19.72
CA MET A 1 35.84 10.16 18.39
C MET A 1 35.83 8.69 17.95
N ARG A 2 36.96 7.97 17.89
CA ARG A 2 36.99 6.54 17.48
C ARG A 2 36.12 5.62 18.36
N THR A 3 36.14 5.80 19.68
CA THR A 3 35.31 5.05 20.63
C THR A 3 33.81 5.28 20.44
N VAL A 4 33.41 6.51 20.12
CA VAL A 4 31.99 6.85 19.85
C VAL A 4 31.50 6.12 18.60
N TRP A 5 32.29 6.10 17.53
CA TRP A 5 31.96 5.37 16.30
C TRP A 5 31.84 3.86 16.51
N ILE A 6 32.73 3.28 17.34
CA ILE A 6 32.66 1.84 17.68
C ILE A 6 31.37 1.54 18.46
N ILE A 7 31.00 2.38 19.43
CA ILE A 7 29.77 2.20 20.21
C ILE A 7 28.54 2.30 19.31
N LEU A 8 28.46 3.31 18.44
CA LEU A 8 27.34 3.45 17.50
C LEU A 8 27.25 2.29 16.52
N PHE A 9 28.37 1.79 16.01
CA PHE A 9 28.40 0.63 15.12
C PHE A 9 27.92 -0.64 15.83
N ILE A 10 28.39 -0.91 17.05
CA ILE A 10 27.96 -2.07 17.84
C ILE A 10 26.49 -1.96 18.20
N ALA A 11 26.01 -0.77 18.60
CA ALA A 11 24.61 -0.54 18.92
C ALA A 11 23.70 -0.74 17.68
N PHE A 12 24.09 -0.20 16.53
CA PHE A 12 23.37 -0.42 15.27
C PHE A 12 23.36 -1.90 14.88
N ALA A 13 24.52 -2.55 14.85
CA ALA A 13 24.64 -3.96 14.48
C ALA A 13 23.86 -4.88 15.44
N GLY A 14 23.93 -4.63 16.75
CA GLY A 14 23.18 -5.37 17.76
C GLY A 14 21.68 -5.16 17.66
N TYR A 15 21.23 -3.93 17.42
CA TYR A 15 19.81 -3.62 17.20
C TYR A 15 19.29 -4.28 15.91
N THR A 16 20.03 -4.19 14.81
CA THR A 16 19.71 -4.88 13.56
C THR A 16 19.62 -6.38 13.78
N ALA A 17 20.62 -7.00 14.41
CA ALA A 17 20.58 -8.43 14.71
C ALA A 17 19.33 -8.80 15.51
N LEU A 18 19.01 -8.04 16.56
CA LEU A 18 17.82 -8.24 17.38
C LEU A 18 16.53 -8.16 16.56
N VAL A 19 16.39 -7.13 15.71
CA VAL A 19 15.20 -6.97 14.86
C VAL A 19 15.08 -8.08 13.81
N TYR A 20 16.19 -8.53 13.22
CA TYR A 20 16.13 -9.57 12.19
C TYR A 20 16.00 -10.99 12.76
N THR A 21 16.48 -11.25 13.98
CA THR A 21 16.33 -12.57 14.62
C THR A 21 15.05 -12.70 15.43
N ASN A 22 14.55 -11.60 15.99
CA ASN A 22 13.31 -11.57 16.78
C ASN A 22 12.14 -10.91 16.05
N GLY A 23 12.34 -10.53 14.79
CA GLY A 23 11.35 -9.87 13.97
C GLY A 23 10.13 -10.75 13.71
N ASP A 24 9.02 -10.09 13.36
CA ASP A 24 7.67 -10.63 13.25
C ASP A 24 7.46 -11.60 12.07
N ALA A 25 8.50 -12.31 11.62
CA ALA A 25 8.50 -13.23 10.49
C ALA A 25 7.47 -14.36 10.59
N GLY A 26 6.79 -14.52 11.74
CA GLY A 26 5.66 -15.42 11.95
C GLY A 26 4.30 -14.76 12.21
N ARG A 27 4.18 -13.42 12.25
CA ARG A 27 2.90 -12.71 12.49
C ARG A 27 2.20 -12.21 11.23
N MET A 28 2.94 -11.94 10.16
CA MET A 28 2.37 -11.52 8.88
C MET A 28 2.20 -12.72 7.93
N GLU A 29 1.05 -12.77 7.26
CA GLU A 29 0.79 -13.79 6.25
C GLU A 29 1.81 -13.64 5.12
N PRO A 30 2.60 -14.67 4.80
CA PRO A 30 3.61 -14.57 3.78
C PRO A 30 2.96 -14.32 2.41
N ALA A 31 3.44 -13.31 1.69
CA ALA A 31 2.96 -13.03 0.34
C ALA A 31 3.11 -14.27 -0.57
N THR A 32 2.04 -14.66 -1.24
CA THR A 32 2.08 -15.73 -2.26
C THR A 32 2.82 -15.25 -3.52
N ALA A 33 3.06 -16.16 -4.47
CA ALA A 33 3.63 -15.77 -5.77
C ALA A 33 2.73 -14.77 -6.52
N GLN A 34 1.41 -14.93 -6.40
CA GLN A 34 0.42 -14.05 -7.00
C GLN A 34 0.45 -12.64 -6.37
N VAL A 35 0.52 -12.57 -5.04
CA VAL A 35 0.66 -11.29 -4.32
C VAL A 35 1.94 -10.56 -4.74
N ARG A 36 3.05 -11.28 -4.93
CA ARG A 36 4.30 -10.70 -5.44
C ARG A 36 4.15 -10.18 -6.88
N ALA A 37 3.51 -10.94 -7.76
CA ALA A 37 3.24 -10.48 -9.12
C ALA A 37 2.40 -9.19 -9.13
N GLY A 38 1.40 -9.09 -8.25
CA GLY A 38 0.60 -7.87 -8.09
C GLY A 38 1.41 -6.68 -7.57
N MET A 39 2.33 -6.93 -6.62
CA MET A 39 3.27 -5.92 -6.14
C MET A 39 4.21 -5.44 -7.26
N ASP A 40 4.66 -6.34 -8.13
CA ASP A 40 5.50 -5.98 -9.28
C ASP A 40 4.71 -5.11 -10.28
N THR A 41 3.46 -5.48 -10.58
CA THR A 41 2.56 -4.68 -11.42
C THR A 41 2.31 -3.31 -10.81
N TRP A 42 2.07 -3.21 -9.49
CA TRP A 42 1.90 -1.95 -8.77
C TRP A 42 3.09 -1.00 -8.97
N GLN A 43 4.31 -1.54 -8.93
CA GLN A 43 5.54 -0.77 -9.13
C GLN A 43 5.73 -0.37 -10.59
N GLN A 44 5.55 -1.32 -11.52
CA GLN A 44 5.76 -1.09 -12.95
C GLN A 44 4.78 -0.05 -13.52
N GLN A 45 3.52 -0.08 -13.07
CA GLN A 45 2.48 0.88 -13.46
C GLN A 45 2.55 2.18 -12.65
N ASN A 46 3.54 2.32 -11.76
CA ASN A 46 3.78 3.50 -10.93
C ASN A 46 2.54 3.93 -10.13
N CYS A 47 1.74 2.98 -9.63
CA CYS A 47 0.48 3.28 -8.94
C CYS A 47 0.69 4.19 -7.71
N ALA A 48 1.84 4.03 -7.04
CA ALA A 48 2.26 4.82 -5.89
C ALA A 48 2.47 6.32 -6.19
N SER A 49 2.59 6.75 -7.45
CA SER A 49 2.66 8.19 -7.78
C SER A 49 1.35 8.92 -7.52
N CYS A 50 0.23 8.18 -7.55
CA CYS A 50 -1.11 8.73 -7.37
C CYS A 50 -1.76 8.25 -6.08
N HIS A 51 -1.55 6.98 -5.72
CA HIS A 51 -2.19 6.30 -4.60
C HIS A 51 -1.23 6.07 -3.43
N GLN A 52 -1.80 5.77 -2.27
CA GLN A 52 -1.05 5.41 -1.06
C GLN A 52 -1.26 3.95 -0.68
N LEU A 53 -0.24 3.40 -0.01
CA LEU A 53 -0.36 2.21 0.84
C LEU A 53 0.29 2.55 2.19
N TYR A 54 -0.40 2.24 3.29
CA TYR A 54 -0.01 2.56 4.67
C TYR A 54 0.25 4.07 4.90
N GLY A 55 -0.42 4.93 4.12
CA GLY A 55 -0.18 6.38 4.12
C GLY A 55 1.07 6.84 3.36
N LEU A 56 1.75 5.94 2.64
CA LEU A 56 2.93 6.25 1.83
C LEU A 56 2.59 6.22 0.34
N GLY A 57 2.91 7.30 -0.38
CA GLY A 57 2.65 7.42 -1.82
C GLY A 57 2.11 8.79 -2.20
N GLY A 58 1.40 8.84 -3.33
CA GLY A 58 0.76 10.04 -3.85
C GLY A 58 -0.61 10.32 -3.23
N TYR A 59 -1.08 11.56 -3.34
CA TYR A 59 -2.34 12.03 -2.77
C TYR A 59 -3.39 12.40 -3.84
N MET A 60 -3.14 12.02 -5.10
CA MET A 60 -4.06 12.33 -6.21
C MET A 60 -5.24 11.36 -6.27
N GLY A 61 -5.00 10.11 -5.91
CA GLY A 61 -6.01 9.06 -5.74
C GLY A 61 -6.22 8.71 -4.27
N PRO A 62 -7.23 7.88 -3.96
CA PRO A 62 -7.44 7.32 -2.61
C PRO A 62 -6.23 6.53 -2.09
N ASP A 63 -6.08 6.48 -0.78
CA ASP A 63 -5.33 5.44 -0.08
C ASP A 63 -6.00 4.09 -0.31
N LEU A 64 -5.23 3.13 -0.80
CA LEU A 64 -5.70 1.82 -1.19
C LEU A 64 -5.45 0.75 -0.11
N THR A 65 -4.94 1.14 1.06
CA THR A 65 -4.55 0.21 2.14
C THR A 65 -5.67 -0.74 2.52
N ASN A 66 -6.89 -0.24 2.72
CA ASN A 66 -8.06 -1.08 3.05
C ASN A 66 -9.19 -0.94 2.02
N GLU A 67 -8.84 -0.65 0.77
CA GLU A 67 -9.83 -0.44 -0.29
C GLU A 67 -10.47 -1.75 -0.73
N TYR A 68 -9.79 -2.89 -0.56
CA TYR A 68 -10.34 -4.20 -0.93
C TYR A 68 -11.62 -4.52 -0.15
N GLN A 69 -11.61 -4.39 1.17
CA GLN A 69 -12.81 -4.57 1.99
C GLN A 69 -13.85 -3.46 1.76
N ARG A 70 -13.43 -2.22 1.48
CA ARG A 70 -14.34 -1.08 1.33
C ARG A 70 -15.08 -1.05 -0.01
N ALA A 71 -14.35 -1.18 -1.11
CA ALA A 71 -14.90 -1.05 -2.47
C ALA A 71 -15.38 -2.38 -3.05
N GLY A 72 -14.75 -3.48 -2.65
CA GLY A 72 -14.98 -4.81 -3.22
C GLY A 72 -14.29 -4.99 -4.58
N GLU A 73 -14.07 -6.26 -4.91
CA GLU A 73 -13.29 -6.69 -6.08
C GLU A 73 -13.83 -6.14 -7.41
N GLU A 74 -15.13 -6.27 -7.67
CA GLU A 74 -15.76 -5.87 -8.94
C GLU A 74 -15.52 -4.40 -9.27
N ARG A 75 -15.62 -3.54 -8.25
CA ARG A 75 -15.38 -2.10 -8.41
C ARG A 75 -13.91 -1.84 -8.70
N MET A 76 -13.00 -2.46 -7.96
CA MET A 76 -11.55 -2.31 -8.18
C MET A 76 -11.17 -2.73 -9.59
N ARG A 77 -11.68 -3.88 -10.05
CA ARG A 77 -11.50 -4.39 -11.41
C ARG A 77 -11.98 -3.40 -12.46
N ALA A 78 -13.15 -2.81 -12.28
CA ALA A 78 -13.68 -1.80 -13.19
C ALA A 78 -12.77 -0.56 -13.29
N PHE A 79 -12.26 -0.05 -12.16
CA PHE A 79 -11.32 1.07 -12.16
C PHE A 79 -9.98 0.73 -12.82
N MET A 80 -9.44 -0.47 -12.60
CA MET A 80 -8.19 -0.90 -13.25
C MET A 80 -8.37 -1.07 -14.76
N ARG A 81 -9.50 -1.61 -15.22
CA ARG A 81 -9.79 -1.80 -16.65
C ARG A 81 -10.06 -0.50 -17.40
N TYR A 82 -10.85 0.39 -16.81
CA TYR A 82 -11.43 1.51 -17.55
C TYR A 82 -10.96 2.89 -17.06
N GLY A 83 -10.32 2.96 -15.90
CA GLY A 83 -9.96 4.22 -15.27
C GLY A 83 -11.18 5.03 -14.81
N SER A 84 -10.94 6.30 -14.45
CA SER A 84 -11.96 7.22 -13.92
C SER A 84 -11.89 8.62 -14.53
N GLY A 85 -11.15 8.76 -15.64
CA GLY A 85 -10.79 10.04 -16.26
C GLY A 85 -9.56 10.68 -15.62
N ARG A 86 -9.45 10.66 -14.28
CA ARG A 86 -8.22 11.07 -13.55
C ARG A 86 -7.26 9.90 -13.38
N MET A 87 -7.78 8.72 -13.05
CA MET A 87 -7.04 7.47 -13.16
C MET A 87 -7.01 7.08 -14.64
N PRO A 88 -5.83 6.95 -15.27
CA PRO A 88 -5.72 6.53 -16.65
C PRO A 88 -6.22 5.09 -16.80
N ALA A 89 -6.73 4.75 -17.99
CA ALA A 89 -6.94 3.35 -18.35
C ALA A 89 -5.57 2.71 -18.53
N LEU A 90 -5.21 1.81 -17.62
CA LEU A 90 -3.96 1.08 -17.69
C LEU A 90 -4.17 -0.08 -18.68
N GLU A 91 -3.25 -0.30 -19.62
CA GLU A 91 -3.34 -1.38 -20.61
C GLU A 91 -3.03 -2.76 -19.98
N LEU A 92 -3.74 -3.09 -18.89
CA LEU A 92 -3.57 -4.31 -18.11
C LEU A 92 -4.39 -5.45 -18.70
N ASN A 93 -3.78 -6.63 -18.71
CA ASN A 93 -4.50 -7.86 -18.98
C ASN A 93 -5.21 -8.41 -17.72
N ASP A 94 -6.06 -9.41 -17.92
CA ASP A 94 -6.90 -9.99 -16.86
C ASP A 94 -6.07 -10.57 -15.71
N ALA A 95 -4.95 -11.22 -16.01
CA ALA A 95 -4.07 -11.81 -15.00
C ALA A 95 -3.38 -10.73 -14.17
N GLU A 96 -2.92 -9.64 -14.78
CA GLU A 96 -2.31 -8.51 -14.06
C GLU A 96 -3.32 -7.84 -13.11
N ILE A 97 -4.58 -7.74 -13.53
CA ILE A 97 -5.66 -7.21 -12.69
C ILE A 97 -5.95 -8.15 -11.52
N ASP A 98 -6.02 -9.46 -11.76
CA ASP A 98 -6.19 -10.47 -10.71
C ASP A 98 -5.05 -10.44 -9.69
N ASP A 99 -3.81 -10.29 -10.18
CA ASP A 99 -2.62 -10.18 -9.34
C ASP A 99 -2.65 -8.91 -8.48
N LEU A 100 -3.02 -7.76 -9.07
CA LEU A 100 -3.21 -6.51 -8.33
C LEU A 100 -4.30 -6.62 -7.26
N ILE A 101 -5.42 -7.26 -7.57
CA ILE A 101 -6.50 -7.51 -6.61
C ILE A 101 -5.99 -8.38 -5.46
N ALA A 102 -5.27 -9.47 -5.75
CA ALA A 102 -4.69 -10.33 -4.74
C ALA A 102 -3.69 -9.58 -3.85
N PHE A 103 -2.87 -8.71 -4.45
CA PHE A 103 -1.95 -7.84 -3.72
C PHE A 103 -2.68 -6.86 -2.80
N LEU A 104 -3.69 -6.16 -3.28
CA LEU A 104 -4.45 -5.21 -2.46
C LEU A 104 -5.27 -5.90 -1.36
N ALA A 105 -5.78 -7.12 -1.61
CA ALA A 105 -6.40 -7.96 -0.59
C ALA A 105 -5.42 -8.44 0.49
N TRP A 106 -4.15 -8.65 0.12
CA TRP A 106 -3.09 -8.95 1.08
C TRP A 106 -2.74 -7.71 1.92
N VAL A 107 -2.56 -6.55 1.27
CA VAL A 107 -2.29 -5.27 1.95
C VAL A 107 -3.37 -4.93 2.98
N ASP A 108 -4.63 -5.12 2.62
CA ASP A 108 -5.79 -4.89 3.49
C ASP A 108 -5.71 -5.69 4.80
N ARG A 109 -5.21 -6.93 4.74
CA ARG A 109 -5.07 -7.79 5.92
C ARG A 109 -3.81 -7.48 6.75
N THR A 110 -2.80 -6.85 6.16
CA THR A 110 -1.50 -6.63 6.81
C THR A 110 -1.30 -5.24 7.39
N GLY A 111 -2.24 -4.30 7.19
CA GLY A 111 -2.20 -3.03 7.91
C GLY A 111 -3.48 -2.20 7.77
N SER A 112 -3.40 -0.95 8.23
CA SER A 112 -4.55 -0.07 8.31
C SER A 112 -4.26 1.29 7.69
N SER A 113 -5.24 1.83 6.96
CA SER A 113 -5.23 3.19 6.47
C SER A 113 -5.20 4.17 7.64
N GLN A 114 -4.48 5.27 7.45
CA GLN A 114 -4.46 6.37 8.41
C GLN A 114 -5.67 7.29 8.26
N VAL A 115 -6.47 7.11 7.20
CA VAL A 115 -7.67 7.93 6.93
C VAL A 115 -8.90 7.21 7.45
N SER A 116 -9.58 7.85 8.40
CA SER A 116 -10.80 7.28 8.96
C SER A 116 -11.93 7.20 7.92
N PRO A 117 -12.73 6.11 7.86
CA PRO A 117 -13.74 5.89 6.82
C PRO A 117 -14.75 7.04 6.64
N GLU A 118 -15.10 7.76 7.71
CA GLU A 118 -16.00 8.91 7.66
C GLU A 118 -15.42 10.12 6.91
N ASN A 119 -14.11 10.16 6.72
CA ASN A 119 -13.42 11.20 5.96
C ASN A 119 -13.16 10.77 4.50
N VAL A 120 -13.73 9.65 4.05
CA VAL A 120 -13.59 9.15 2.69
C VAL A 120 -14.93 9.24 1.98
N HIS A 121 -15.00 10.03 0.92
CA HIS A 121 -16.18 10.09 0.05
C HIS A 121 -16.38 8.75 -0.68
N TRP A 122 -17.58 8.47 -1.17
CA TRP A 122 -17.89 7.21 -1.87
C TRP A 122 -17.05 7.02 -3.16
N SER A 123 -16.59 8.11 -3.77
CA SER A 123 -15.66 8.07 -4.91
C SER A 123 -14.22 7.71 -4.53
N GLY A 124 -13.89 7.64 -3.24
CA GLY A 124 -12.53 7.46 -2.71
C GLY A 124 -11.78 8.76 -2.43
N THR A 125 -12.32 9.93 -2.80
CA THR A 125 -11.67 11.21 -2.48
C THR A 125 -11.84 11.57 -1.01
N TYR A 126 -10.85 12.24 -0.42
CA TYR A 126 -10.93 12.67 0.98
C TYR A 126 -11.85 13.86 1.17
N LEU A 127 -12.65 13.80 2.23
CA LEU A 127 -13.49 14.90 2.71
C LEU A 127 -12.61 15.80 3.58
N ILE A 128 -12.08 16.87 2.98
CA ILE A 128 -11.32 17.88 3.71
C ILE A 128 -12.33 18.80 4.39
N LYS A 129 -12.44 18.74 5.72
CA LYS A 129 -13.21 19.73 6.48
C LYS A 129 -12.58 21.11 6.24
N PRO A 130 -13.39 22.15 5.96
CA PRO A 130 -12.87 23.51 5.87
C PRO A 130 -12.13 23.84 7.16
N THR A 131 -10.85 24.24 7.06
CA THR A 131 -10.20 24.90 8.18
C THR A 131 -10.88 26.24 8.34
N THR A 132 -11.65 26.41 9.42
CA THR A 132 -12.20 27.71 9.79
C THR A 132 -11.07 28.75 9.78
N PRO A 133 -11.22 29.92 9.14
CA PRO A 133 -10.21 30.96 9.17
C PRO A 133 -9.96 31.49 10.59
#